data_AF-A0A925FLY9-F1
#
_entry.id   AF-A0A925FLY9-F1
#
_cell.length_a   1.000
_cell.length_b   1.000
_cell.length_c   1.000
_cell.angle_alpha   90.00
_cell.angle_beta   90.00
_cell.angle_gamma   90.00
#
_symmetry.space_group_name_H-M   'P 1'
#
loop_
_entity.id
_entity.type
_entity.pdbx_description
1 polymer ?
#
loop_
_entity_poly.entity_id
_entity_poly.type
_entity_poly.pdbx_seq_one_letter_code
_entity_poly.pdbx_strand_id
1 'polypeptide(L)'
;MDKLIHGTAAGGTIRAFAAITTEILREATRRHTPSPTATAALGRVMTGTLLLGATLKDFDRITVKIEADGPIGGIVAEATPGGTVRGFVRNPQAEIPGRDDGKFNVSGIVGGGTFYVIHESGFDLGLHNQPYVGSVPIVSGEIAEDFAYYLAKSEQIPSAVMLGVLLHNSEPLVTASGGVLIQMLPGANEHIITMIEDTIRHAPHVTSLISDGATPEDLLKMALGVIDFEILGENVISFECNCSTEKAISLIGSLGVKEVESMLKEDKGAIMTCGFCSETYQLSEADLENILENENDGVS
;
A
#
# COMPACT_ATOMS: atom_id res chain seq x y z
N MET A 1 2.84 -7.67 -16.21
CA MET A 1 1.95 -8.34 -15.24
C MET A 1 2.57 -8.13 -13.89
N ASP A 2 1.80 -7.63 -12.95
CA ASP A 2 2.28 -7.37 -11.60
C ASP A 2 2.49 -8.67 -10.84
N LYS A 3 3.61 -8.75 -10.15
CA LYS A 3 4.06 -9.95 -9.43
C LYS A 3 4.88 -9.55 -8.23
N LEU A 4 4.82 -10.37 -7.19
CA LEU A 4 5.68 -10.31 -6.03
C LEU A 4 6.39 -11.65 -5.87
N ILE A 5 7.70 -11.63 -5.65
CA ILE A 5 8.47 -12.81 -5.25
C ILE A 5 9.07 -12.56 -3.87
N HIS A 6 9.28 -13.65 -3.14
CA HIS A 6 10.08 -13.65 -1.93
C HIS A 6 11.05 -14.83 -1.91
N GLY A 7 12.18 -14.62 -1.25
CA GLY A 7 13.27 -15.56 -1.24
C GLY A 7 14.20 -15.37 -0.07
N THR A 8 15.24 -16.20 -0.03
CA THR A 8 16.30 -16.14 0.97
C THR A 8 17.67 -16.17 0.34
N ALA A 9 18.66 -15.60 1.02
CA ALA A 9 20.05 -15.57 0.61
C ALA A 9 20.98 -15.82 1.80
N ALA A 10 22.28 -16.02 1.52
CA ALA A 10 23.33 -16.20 2.52
C ALA A 10 23.01 -17.27 3.58
N GLY A 11 22.49 -18.43 3.15
CA GLY A 11 22.21 -19.55 4.05
C GLY A 11 21.06 -19.31 5.01
N GLY A 12 20.08 -18.48 4.63
CA GLY A 12 18.87 -18.25 5.44
C GLY A 12 18.90 -16.97 6.27
N THR A 13 20.02 -16.25 6.32
CA THR A 13 20.17 -15.03 7.16
C THR A 13 19.69 -13.76 6.49
N ILE A 14 19.27 -13.83 5.23
CA ILE A 14 18.68 -12.72 4.49
C ILE A 14 17.32 -13.16 3.96
N ARG A 15 16.31 -12.30 4.15
CA ARG A 15 15.05 -12.38 3.40
C ARG A 15 15.02 -11.27 2.36
N ALA A 16 14.58 -11.62 1.16
CA ALA A 16 14.55 -10.72 0.03
C ALA A 16 13.18 -10.77 -0.63
N PHE A 17 12.64 -9.60 -0.95
CA PHE A 17 11.33 -9.43 -1.55
C PHE A 17 11.46 -8.46 -2.72
N ALA A 18 10.80 -8.75 -3.84
CA ALA A 18 10.70 -7.83 -4.95
C ALA A 18 9.30 -7.85 -5.53
N ALA A 19 8.81 -6.68 -5.94
CA ALA A 19 7.50 -6.55 -6.56
C ALA A 19 7.52 -5.56 -7.72
N ILE A 20 6.78 -5.90 -8.77
CA ILE A 20 6.36 -4.97 -9.83
C ILE A 20 4.88 -4.70 -9.63
N THR A 21 4.51 -3.44 -9.44
CA THR A 21 3.19 -2.96 -8.99
C THR A 21 2.62 -1.91 -9.95
N THR A 22 2.96 -2.03 -11.23
CA THR A 22 2.63 -1.01 -12.24
C THR A 22 1.13 -0.99 -12.53
N GLU A 23 0.50 -2.14 -12.74
CA GLU A 23 -0.95 -2.22 -12.98
C GLU A 23 -1.77 -1.90 -11.72
N ILE A 24 -1.28 -2.28 -10.55
CA ILE A 24 -1.88 -1.91 -9.26
C ILE A 24 -1.95 -0.40 -9.10
N LEU A 25 -0.83 0.30 -9.38
CA LEU A 25 -0.81 1.75 -9.27
C LEU A 25 -1.66 2.41 -10.36
N ARG A 26 -1.70 1.86 -11.58
CA ARG A 26 -2.61 2.33 -12.63
C ARG A 26 -4.07 2.25 -12.19
N GLU A 27 -4.48 1.15 -11.57
CA GLU A 27 -5.84 0.98 -11.06
C GLU A 27 -6.14 1.97 -9.93
N ALA A 28 -5.21 2.16 -9.00
CA ALA A 28 -5.35 3.17 -7.93
C ALA A 28 -5.46 4.59 -8.50
N THR A 29 -4.63 4.94 -9.49
CA THR A 29 -4.69 6.25 -10.17
C THR A 29 -6.01 6.43 -10.93
N ARG A 30 -6.51 5.39 -11.60
CA ARG A 30 -7.81 5.43 -12.30
C ARG A 30 -8.97 5.70 -11.34
N ARG A 31 -8.92 5.13 -10.14
CA ARG A 31 -9.95 5.28 -9.11
C ARG A 31 -9.91 6.62 -8.40
N HIS A 32 -8.72 7.08 -8.01
CA HIS A 32 -8.56 8.21 -7.10
C HIS A 32 -8.14 9.51 -7.79
N THR A 33 -7.75 9.44 -9.07
CA THR A 33 -7.24 10.55 -9.89
C THR A 33 -6.26 11.48 -9.16
N PRO A 34 -5.25 10.96 -8.42
CA PRO A 34 -4.32 11.79 -7.68
C PRO A 34 -3.40 12.55 -8.63
N SER A 35 -2.85 13.66 -8.14
CA SER A 35 -1.79 14.41 -8.83
C SER A 35 -0.56 13.54 -9.12
N PRO A 36 0.33 13.93 -10.04
CA PRO A 36 1.59 13.23 -10.28
C PRO A 36 2.42 12.98 -9.01
N THR A 37 2.66 13.99 -8.17
CA THR A 37 3.49 13.79 -6.96
C THR A 37 2.76 12.92 -5.92
N ALA A 38 1.43 13.06 -5.77
CA ALA A 38 0.65 12.20 -4.89
C ALA A 38 0.59 10.74 -5.40
N THR A 39 0.55 10.54 -6.72
CA THR A 39 0.65 9.21 -7.36
C THR A 39 1.98 8.55 -7.01
N ALA A 40 3.09 9.30 -7.10
CA ALA A 40 4.41 8.79 -6.75
C ALA A 40 4.49 8.37 -5.27
N ALA A 41 3.94 9.18 -4.37
CA ALA A 41 3.87 8.85 -2.94
C ALA A 41 3.01 7.61 -2.67
N LEU A 42 1.80 7.55 -3.25
CA LEU A 42 0.87 6.43 -3.10
C LEU A 42 1.48 5.12 -3.59
N GLY A 43 2.09 5.12 -4.78
CA GLY A 43 2.70 3.92 -5.36
C GLY A 43 3.85 3.36 -4.52
N ARG A 44 4.68 4.22 -3.94
CA ARG A 44 5.73 3.79 -3.00
C ARG A 44 5.11 3.15 -1.75
N VAL A 45 4.10 3.77 -1.14
CA VAL A 45 3.46 3.23 0.08
C VAL A 45 2.77 1.90 -0.20
N MET A 46 2.00 1.78 -1.28
CA MET A 46 1.35 0.52 -1.66
C MET A 46 2.36 -0.60 -1.94
N THR A 47 3.44 -0.30 -2.66
CA THR A 47 4.50 -1.28 -2.94
C THR A 47 5.21 -1.72 -1.67
N GLY A 48 5.61 -0.79 -0.79
CA GLY A 48 6.24 -1.12 0.49
C GLY A 48 5.33 -1.96 1.39
N THR A 49 4.02 -1.67 1.38
CA THR A 49 3.02 -2.42 2.16
C THR A 49 2.87 -3.85 1.64
N LEU A 50 2.84 -4.05 0.32
CA LEU A 50 2.85 -5.38 -0.29
C LEU A 50 4.09 -6.19 0.09
N LEU A 51 5.27 -5.58 -0.02
CA LEU A 51 6.53 -6.23 0.33
C LEU A 51 6.56 -6.66 1.81
N LEU A 52 6.04 -5.81 2.70
CA LEU A 52 5.94 -6.11 4.13
C LEU A 52 4.91 -7.21 4.42
N GLY A 53 3.81 -7.24 3.67
CA GLY A 53 2.72 -8.22 3.82
C GLY A 53 2.99 -9.59 3.22
N ALA A 54 4.05 -9.75 2.43
CA ALA A 54 4.30 -10.93 1.60
C ALA A 54 4.46 -12.27 2.34
N THR A 55 4.80 -12.24 3.63
CA THR A 55 5.02 -13.46 4.46
C THR A 55 4.13 -13.51 5.69
N LEU A 56 3.04 -12.73 5.69
CA LEU A 56 2.03 -12.83 6.74
C LEU A 56 1.31 -14.17 6.66
N LYS A 57 0.71 -14.57 7.78
CA LYS A 57 -0.13 -15.78 7.83
C LYS A 57 -1.45 -15.51 7.13
N ASP A 58 -2.08 -16.57 6.63
CA ASP A 58 -3.43 -16.48 6.08
C ASP A 58 -4.38 -15.78 7.07
N PHE A 59 -5.30 -14.98 6.51
CA PHE A 59 -6.29 -14.17 7.24
C PHE A 59 -5.73 -13.01 8.08
N ASP A 60 -4.41 -12.81 8.09
CA ASP A 60 -3.81 -11.59 8.64
C ASP A 60 -3.88 -10.44 7.63
N ARG A 61 -3.77 -9.22 8.15
CA ARG A 61 -3.77 -8.00 7.37
C ARG A 61 -2.74 -7.03 7.89
N ILE A 62 -2.09 -6.30 7.00
CA ILE A 62 -1.19 -5.23 7.37
C ILE A 62 -1.61 -3.91 6.75
N THR A 63 -1.63 -2.87 7.56
CA THR A 63 -1.90 -1.51 7.14
C THR A 63 -0.70 -0.63 7.43
N VAL A 64 -0.19 0.04 6.42
CA VAL A 64 0.72 1.16 6.58
C VAL A 64 -0.09 2.44 6.53
N LYS A 65 0.03 3.25 7.58
CA LYS A 65 -0.62 4.55 7.69
C LYS A 65 0.43 5.62 7.91
N ILE A 66 0.45 6.62 7.04
CA ILE A 66 1.31 7.79 7.16
C ILE A 66 0.41 8.96 7.52
N GLU A 67 0.61 9.52 8.71
CA GLU A 67 0.05 10.82 9.10
C GLU A 67 1.08 11.87 8.76
N ALA A 68 0.77 12.68 7.75
CA ALA A 68 1.71 13.59 7.11
C ALA A 68 1.34 15.04 7.43
N ASP A 69 2.34 15.83 7.84
CA ASP A 69 2.18 17.26 8.10
C ASP A 69 2.19 18.09 6.80
N GLY A 70 2.65 17.49 5.70
CA GLY A 70 2.69 18.11 4.38
C GLY A 70 1.34 18.13 3.66
N PRO A 71 1.27 18.78 2.47
CA PRO A 71 0.02 18.98 1.72
C PRO A 71 -0.79 17.72 1.39
N ILE A 72 -0.15 16.54 1.36
CA ILE A 72 -0.83 15.26 1.10
C ILE A 72 -1.76 14.85 2.27
N GLY A 73 -1.50 15.34 3.48
CA GLY A 73 -2.27 15.14 4.71
C GLY A 73 -2.27 13.72 5.29
N GLY A 74 -2.05 12.70 4.46
CA GLY A 74 -1.86 11.32 4.89
C GLY A 74 -1.98 10.32 3.74
N ILE A 75 -1.43 9.14 3.95
CA ILE A 75 -1.45 8.03 3.00
C ILE A 75 -1.80 6.75 3.76
N VAL A 76 -2.71 5.95 3.22
CA VAL A 76 -3.04 4.64 3.79
C VAL A 76 -2.90 3.59 2.70
N ALA A 77 -2.22 2.50 3.00
CA ALA A 77 -2.25 1.30 2.19
C ALA A 77 -2.43 0.07 3.08
N GLU A 78 -3.17 -0.90 2.57
CA GLU A 78 -3.51 -2.15 3.25
C GLU A 78 -3.22 -3.30 2.31
N ALA A 79 -2.50 -4.31 2.79
CA ALA A 79 -2.18 -5.52 2.04
C ALA A 79 -2.57 -6.79 2.81
N THR A 80 -2.85 -7.85 2.05
CA THR A 80 -3.14 -9.19 2.56
C THR A 80 -2.06 -10.17 2.09
N PRO A 81 -1.85 -11.30 2.78
CA PRO A 81 -0.92 -12.35 2.36
C PRO A 81 -1.25 -12.93 0.98
N GLY A 82 -2.52 -12.85 0.54
CA GLY A 82 -2.98 -13.32 -0.77
C GLY A 82 -2.51 -12.46 -1.96
N GLY A 83 -1.71 -11.41 -1.72
CA GLY A 83 -1.18 -10.56 -2.79
C GLY A 83 -2.11 -9.41 -3.20
N THR A 84 -3.16 -9.15 -2.42
CA THR A 84 -4.03 -8.01 -2.69
C THR A 84 -3.57 -6.77 -1.93
N VAL A 85 -3.77 -5.60 -2.53
CA VAL A 85 -3.49 -4.32 -1.90
C VAL A 85 -4.54 -3.28 -2.28
N ARG A 86 -4.81 -2.35 -1.38
CA ARG A 86 -5.51 -1.10 -1.69
C ARG A 86 -4.84 0.04 -0.98
N GLY A 87 -5.03 1.25 -1.48
CA GLY A 87 -4.53 2.43 -0.81
C GLY A 87 -5.06 3.70 -1.41
N PHE A 88 -5.07 4.75 -0.60
CA PHE A 88 -5.51 6.07 -0.99
C PHE A 88 -4.67 7.13 -0.28
N VAL A 89 -4.73 8.35 -0.80
CA VAL A 89 -4.15 9.54 -0.19
C VAL A 89 -5.28 10.43 0.30
N ARG A 90 -5.08 11.11 1.43
CA ARG A 90 -6.12 11.96 2.03
C ARG A 90 -6.44 13.17 1.17
N ASN A 91 -5.43 13.80 0.56
CA ASN A 91 -5.59 14.88 -0.39
C ASN A 91 -5.04 14.47 -1.77
N PRO A 92 -5.86 13.86 -2.65
CA PRO A 92 -5.40 13.38 -3.95
C PRO A 92 -4.95 14.50 -4.89
N GLN A 93 -5.47 15.71 -4.72
CA GLN A 93 -5.12 16.85 -5.56
C GLN A 93 -3.94 17.66 -5.02
N ALA A 94 -3.32 17.23 -3.91
CA ALA A 94 -2.11 17.86 -3.40
C ALA A 94 -1.01 17.82 -4.46
N GLU A 95 -0.41 18.96 -4.78
CA GLU A 95 0.70 19.02 -5.74
C GLU A 95 1.67 20.10 -5.28
N ILE A 96 2.96 19.87 -5.49
CA ILE A 96 4.01 20.83 -5.21
C ILE A 96 5.02 20.83 -6.35
N PRO A 97 5.83 21.89 -6.50
CA PRO A 97 6.90 21.89 -7.50
C PRO A 97 7.82 20.67 -7.32
N GLY A 98 8.18 20.07 -8.46
CA GLY A 98 9.20 19.02 -8.52
C GLY A 98 10.56 19.53 -8.03
N ARG A 99 11.47 18.60 -7.81
CA ARG A 99 12.84 18.88 -7.35
C ARG A 99 13.69 19.42 -8.51
N ASP A 100 14.79 20.09 -8.17
CA ASP A 100 15.74 20.64 -9.15
C ASP A 100 16.40 19.57 -10.04
N ASP A 101 16.41 18.32 -9.58
CA ASP A 101 16.91 17.15 -10.33
C ASP A 101 15.87 16.55 -11.29
N GLY A 102 14.70 17.19 -11.44
CA GLY A 102 13.61 16.76 -12.32
C GLY A 102 12.75 15.63 -11.75
N LYS A 103 12.94 15.22 -10.49
CA LYS A 103 12.13 14.17 -9.84
C LYS A 103 10.95 14.76 -9.07
N PHE A 104 9.94 13.92 -8.81
CA PHE A 104 8.83 14.25 -7.91
C PHE A 104 9.34 14.57 -6.50
N ASN A 105 8.81 15.62 -5.89
CA ASN A 105 9.17 16.04 -4.55
C ASN A 105 8.33 15.30 -3.50
N VAL A 106 8.58 14.00 -3.35
CA VAL A 106 7.80 13.15 -2.42
C VAL A 106 8.05 13.56 -0.97
N SER A 107 9.30 13.82 -0.57
CA SER A 107 9.57 14.33 0.78
C SER A 107 8.87 15.66 1.08
N GLY A 108 8.81 16.58 0.12
CA GLY A 108 8.15 17.86 0.29
C GLY A 108 6.63 17.74 0.42
N ILE A 109 5.99 16.83 -0.32
CA ILE A 109 4.52 16.69 -0.28
C ILE A 109 4.06 15.97 0.99
N VAL A 110 4.89 15.05 1.50
CA VAL A 110 4.66 14.29 2.74
C VAL A 110 5.03 15.14 3.96
N GLY A 111 6.18 15.80 3.95
CA GLY A 111 6.69 16.54 5.10
C GLY A 111 7.09 15.63 6.25
N GLY A 112 6.96 16.15 7.48
CA GLY A 112 7.12 15.38 8.71
C GLY A 112 5.85 14.62 9.10
N GLY A 113 5.84 14.03 10.29
CA GLY A 113 4.68 13.36 10.86
C GLY A 113 5.05 11.98 11.42
N THR A 114 4.09 11.05 11.37
CA THR A 114 4.23 9.71 11.97
C THR A 114 3.92 8.61 10.96
N PHE A 115 4.80 7.62 10.91
CA PHE A 115 4.68 6.41 10.12
C PHE A 115 4.23 5.26 11.02
N TYR A 116 3.08 4.67 10.72
CA TYR A 116 2.48 3.57 11.47
C TYR A 116 2.43 2.30 10.63
N VAL A 117 2.67 1.17 11.28
CA VAL A 117 2.37 -0.16 10.75
C VAL A 117 1.44 -0.86 11.73
N ILE A 118 0.31 -1.31 11.22
CA ILE A 118 -0.75 -1.95 11.97
C ILE A 118 -0.88 -3.37 11.45
N HIS A 119 -0.70 -4.36 12.33
CA HIS A 119 -0.88 -5.77 12.02
C HIS A 119 -2.10 -6.31 12.75
N GLU A 120 -3.06 -6.81 11.97
CA GLU A 120 -4.30 -7.39 12.45
C GLU A 120 -4.31 -8.89 12.14
N SER A 121 -4.20 -9.72 13.18
CA SER A 121 -4.20 -11.17 13.02
C SER A 121 -5.59 -11.78 13.04
N GLY A 122 -5.87 -12.66 12.08
CA GLY A 122 -7.17 -13.34 11.95
C GLY A 122 -8.34 -12.42 11.60
N PHE A 123 -8.06 -11.26 11.00
CA PHE A 123 -9.07 -10.26 10.63
C PHE A 123 -10.17 -10.86 9.74
N ASP A 124 -9.80 -11.64 8.73
CA ASP A 124 -10.76 -12.25 7.80
C ASP A 124 -11.58 -13.40 8.42
N LEU A 125 -11.18 -13.88 9.60
CA LEU A 125 -11.96 -14.83 10.40
C LEU A 125 -12.93 -14.13 11.37
N GLY A 126 -13.00 -12.80 11.35
CA GLY A 126 -13.77 -12.02 12.32
C GLY A 126 -13.17 -12.07 13.72
N LEU A 127 -11.90 -12.47 13.85
CA LEU A 127 -11.19 -12.46 15.13
C LEU A 127 -10.70 -11.04 15.39
N HIS A 128 -11.49 -10.27 16.11
CA HIS A 128 -11.17 -8.89 16.50
C HIS A 128 -10.19 -8.86 17.68
N ASN A 129 -9.01 -9.43 17.47
CA ASN A 129 -7.91 -9.26 18.41
C ASN A 129 -7.45 -7.80 18.41
N GLN A 130 -6.86 -7.37 19.53
CA GLN A 130 -6.24 -6.04 19.58
C GLN A 130 -5.09 -6.00 18.56
N PRO A 131 -5.12 -5.07 17.58
CA PRO A 131 -4.06 -4.98 16.58
C PRO A 131 -2.73 -4.63 17.23
N TYR A 132 -1.65 -5.19 16.70
CA TYR A 132 -0.32 -4.68 16.99
C TYR A 132 -0.10 -3.40 16.19
N VAL A 133 0.34 -2.34 16.86
CA VAL A 133 0.60 -1.03 16.25
C VAL A 133 2.02 -0.62 16.57
N GLY A 134 2.88 -0.65 15.56
CA GLY A 134 4.20 -0.04 15.61
C GLY A 134 4.16 1.36 14.99
N SER A 135 5.00 2.26 15.49
CA SER A 135 5.09 3.62 14.96
C SER A 135 6.47 4.23 15.12
N VAL A 136 6.87 5.05 14.15
CA VAL A 136 8.09 5.86 14.18
C VAL A 136 7.82 7.25 13.61
N PRO A 137 8.59 8.30 13.98
CA PRO A 137 8.53 9.56 13.25
C PRO A 137 8.99 9.37 11.81
N ILE A 138 8.42 10.15 10.89
CA ILE A 138 8.90 10.25 9.51
C ILE A 138 10.29 10.90 9.56
N VAL A 139 11.29 10.25 8.94
CA VAL A 139 12.69 10.70 8.97
C VAL A 139 13.11 11.35 7.65
N SER A 140 12.49 10.94 6.55
CA SER A 140 12.83 11.42 5.20
C SER A 140 11.62 12.02 4.46
N GLY A 141 10.46 11.36 4.57
CA GLY A 141 9.30 11.62 3.72
C GLY A 141 9.43 11.03 2.29
N GLU A 142 10.55 10.41 1.93
CA GLU A 142 10.73 9.70 0.65
C GLU A 142 10.13 8.28 0.67
N ILE A 143 9.52 7.87 1.79
CA ILE A 143 8.82 6.61 2.02
C ILE A 143 9.75 5.41 2.19
N ALA A 144 10.68 5.16 1.25
CA ALA A 144 11.56 3.99 1.31
C ALA A 144 12.44 3.99 2.57
N GLU A 145 13.07 5.13 2.88
CA GLU A 145 13.88 5.28 4.10
C GLU A 145 13.02 5.21 5.38
N ASP A 146 11.76 5.64 5.32
CA ASP A 146 10.84 5.58 6.46
C ASP A 146 10.42 4.13 6.77
N PHE A 147 10.19 3.29 5.74
CA PHE A 147 10.03 1.84 5.90
C PHE A 147 11.28 1.18 6.50
N ALA A 148 12.47 1.51 5.98
CA ALA A 148 13.73 0.96 6.49
C ALA A 148 13.95 1.36 7.96
N TYR A 149 13.67 2.63 8.30
CA TYR A 149 13.76 3.14 9.67
C TYR A 149 12.76 2.47 10.61
N TYR A 150 11.50 2.29 10.17
CA TYR A 150 10.49 1.54 10.91
C TYR A 150 10.97 0.13 11.25
N LEU A 151 11.44 -0.62 10.25
CA LEU A 151 11.90 -2.00 10.44
C LEU A 151 13.10 -2.06 11.39
N ALA A 152 14.06 -1.13 11.25
CA ALA A 152 15.22 -1.09 12.11
C ALA A 152 14.90 -0.71 13.57
N LYS A 153 13.95 0.20 13.80
CA LYS A 153 13.64 0.73 15.14
C LYS A 153 12.51 0.03 15.87
N SER A 154 11.43 -0.29 15.17
CA SER A 154 10.26 -0.95 15.74
C SER A 154 10.44 -2.46 15.77
N GLU A 155 10.90 -3.05 14.66
CA GLU A 155 11.04 -4.50 14.52
C GLU A 155 12.44 -5.03 14.88
N GLN A 156 13.43 -4.13 15.06
CA GLN A 156 14.84 -4.48 15.27
C GLN A 156 15.42 -5.35 14.14
N ILE A 157 14.93 -5.15 12.93
CA ILE A 157 15.38 -5.84 11.71
C ILE A 157 16.06 -4.80 10.82
N PRO A 158 17.40 -4.75 10.78
CA PRO A 158 18.12 -3.97 9.78
C PRO A 158 17.58 -4.32 8.40
N SER A 159 17.23 -3.31 7.62
CA SER A 159 16.53 -3.50 6.35
C SER A 159 16.97 -2.45 5.35
N ALA A 160 17.04 -2.84 4.08
CA ALA A 160 17.25 -1.95 2.97
C ALA A 160 16.03 -1.98 2.05
N VAL A 161 15.55 -0.80 1.66
CA VAL A 161 14.29 -0.64 0.93
C VAL A 161 14.52 0.25 -0.28
N MET A 162 14.09 -0.23 -1.45
CA MET A 162 14.10 0.53 -2.69
C MET A 162 12.68 0.58 -3.22
N LEU A 163 12.13 1.78 -3.40
CA LEU A 163 10.77 1.96 -3.95
C LEU A 163 10.84 3.02 -5.04
N GLY A 164 10.13 2.80 -6.13
CA GLY A 164 10.15 3.74 -7.24
C GLY A 164 8.84 3.76 -8.01
N VAL A 165 8.51 4.96 -8.48
CA VAL A 165 7.40 5.23 -9.39
C VAL A 165 7.94 6.14 -10.50
N LEU A 166 7.69 5.76 -11.75
CA LEU A 166 7.98 6.54 -12.94
C LEU A 166 6.68 6.86 -13.64
N LEU A 167 6.45 8.15 -13.86
CA LEU A 167 5.31 8.66 -14.58
C LEU A 167 5.78 9.32 -15.87
N HIS A 168 4.97 9.22 -16.91
CA HIS A 168 5.14 9.99 -18.15
C HIS A 168 3.90 10.83 -18.42
N ASN A 169 4.09 11.99 -19.04
CA ASN A 169 3.00 12.89 -19.45
C ASN A 169 2.26 12.35 -20.70
N SER A 170 1.87 11.08 -20.67
CA SER A 170 1.16 10.35 -21.73
C SER A 170 0.33 9.24 -21.09
N GLU A 171 -0.75 8.81 -21.74
CA GLU A 171 -1.52 7.66 -21.24
C GLU A 171 -0.89 6.32 -21.66
N PRO A 172 -0.74 5.34 -20.75
CA PRO A 172 -1.03 5.43 -19.31
C PRO A 172 -0.01 6.27 -18.53
N LEU A 173 -0.49 7.14 -17.60
CA LEU A 173 0.35 8.03 -16.78
C LEU A 173 1.48 7.29 -16.05
N VAL A 174 1.16 6.13 -15.47
CA VAL A 174 2.12 5.30 -14.72
C VAL A 174 2.86 4.39 -15.70
N THR A 175 4.16 4.64 -15.88
CA THR A 175 5.03 3.84 -16.74
C THR A 175 5.60 2.63 -16.01
N ALA A 176 6.06 2.83 -14.78
CA ALA A 176 6.64 1.79 -13.95
C ALA A 176 6.43 2.06 -12.46
N SER A 177 6.09 1.03 -11.70
CA SER A 177 6.04 1.05 -10.24
C SER A 177 6.54 -0.29 -9.69
N GLY A 178 7.31 -0.24 -8.61
CA GLY A 178 7.83 -1.44 -7.96
C GLY A 178 8.93 -1.14 -6.97
N GLY A 179 9.52 -2.21 -6.43
CA GLY A 179 10.51 -2.08 -5.39
C GLY A 179 11.07 -3.39 -4.84
N VAL A 180 12.00 -3.24 -3.92
CA VAL A 180 12.73 -4.30 -3.24
C VAL A 180 12.76 -4.02 -1.75
N LEU A 181 12.61 -5.07 -0.95
CA LEU A 181 12.85 -5.06 0.50
C LEU A 181 13.83 -6.20 0.81
N ILE A 182 14.96 -5.85 1.43
CA ILE A 182 15.94 -6.81 1.96
C ILE A 182 15.96 -6.68 3.47
N GLN A 183 15.82 -7.79 4.18
CA GLN A 183 15.84 -7.86 5.64
C GLN A 183 17.00 -8.74 6.10
N MET A 184 17.79 -8.24 7.05
CA MET A 184 18.92 -8.95 7.64
C MET A 184 18.45 -9.62 8.94
N LEU A 185 18.40 -10.95 8.94
CA LEU A 185 17.98 -11.73 10.10
C LEU A 185 19.14 -11.93 11.09
N PRO A 186 18.85 -12.32 12.34
CA PRO A 186 19.88 -12.67 13.30
C PRO A 186 20.88 -13.70 12.74
N GLY A 187 22.17 -13.42 12.90
CA GLY A 187 23.24 -14.27 12.38
C GLY A 187 23.76 -13.86 10.99
N ALA A 188 23.20 -12.83 10.35
CA ALA A 188 23.76 -12.26 9.14
C ALA A 188 25.19 -11.72 9.39
N ASN A 189 26.10 -12.02 8.48
CA ASN A 189 27.49 -11.55 8.55
C ASN A 189 27.56 -10.05 8.26
N GLU A 190 28.15 -9.26 9.16
CA GLU A 190 28.30 -7.79 9.00
C GLU A 190 28.92 -7.39 7.65
N HIS A 191 29.88 -8.15 7.13
CA HIS A 191 30.47 -7.89 5.82
C HIS A 191 29.46 -8.02 4.67
N ILE A 192 28.53 -8.97 4.77
CA ILE A 192 27.45 -9.14 3.78
C ILE A 192 26.47 -7.97 3.88
N ILE A 193 26.17 -7.51 5.10
CA ILE A 193 25.30 -6.34 5.32
C ILE A 193 25.90 -5.11 4.63
N THR A 194 27.17 -4.80 4.90
CA THR A 194 27.86 -3.66 4.26
C THR A 194 27.93 -3.79 2.75
N MET A 195 28.11 -5.00 2.21
CA MET A 195 28.12 -5.25 0.77
C MET A 195 26.75 -4.96 0.12
N ILE A 196 25.66 -5.36 0.77
CA ILE A 196 24.30 -5.09 0.28
C ILE A 196 24.00 -3.59 0.35
N GLU A 197 24.35 -2.93 1.45
CA GLU A 197 24.19 -1.47 1.58
C GLU A 197 24.94 -0.71 0.47
N ASP A 198 26.17 -1.12 0.18
CA ASP A 198 26.98 -0.51 -0.88
C ASP A 198 26.41 -0.81 -2.28
N THR A 199 25.94 -2.03 -2.51
CA THR A 199 25.28 -2.43 -3.77
C THR A 199 24.03 -1.58 -4.02
N ILE A 200 23.17 -1.45 -3.01
CA ILE A 200 21.93 -0.67 -3.09
C ILE A 200 22.22 0.82 -3.28
N ARG A 201 23.27 1.35 -2.64
CA ARG A 201 23.68 2.76 -2.80
C ARG A 201 24.08 3.10 -4.24
N HIS A 202 24.73 2.18 -4.94
CA HIS A 202 25.21 2.37 -6.30
C HIS A 202 24.30 1.76 -7.37
N ALA A 203 23.20 1.13 -6.95
CA ALA A 203 22.25 0.51 -7.85
C ALA A 203 21.54 1.54 -8.74
N PRO A 204 21.21 1.16 -9.99
CA PRO A 204 20.31 1.96 -10.81
C PRO A 204 18.93 2.07 -10.17
N HIS A 205 18.16 3.09 -10.56
CA HIS A 205 16.79 3.28 -10.09
C HIS A 205 15.91 2.11 -10.52
N VAL A 206 15.16 1.51 -9.57
CA VAL A 206 14.25 0.37 -9.81
C VAL A 206 13.31 0.61 -10.99
N THR A 207 12.82 1.84 -11.16
CA THR A 207 11.91 2.21 -12.24
C THR A 207 12.53 2.15 -13.62
N SER A 208 13.84 2.42 -13.75
CA SER A 208 14.55 2.28 -15.02
C SER A 208 14.57 0.82 -15.46
N LEU A 209 14.90 -0.11 -14.56
CA LEU A 209 14.89 -1.54 -14.88
C LEU A 209 13.47 -2.03 -15.24
N ILE A 210 12.46 -1.64 -14.46
CA ILE A 210 11.07 -2.04 -14.71
C ILE A 210 10.61 -1.52 -16.08
N SER A 211 10.96 -0.28 -16.44
CA SER A 211 10.65 0.29 -17.75
C SER A 211 11.33 -0.45 -18.90
N ASP A 212 12.50 -1.05 -18.65
CA ASP A 212 13.25 -1.86 -19.62
C ASP A 212 12.78 -3.34 -19.65
N GLY A 213 11.71 -3.67 -18.92
CA GLY A 213 11.10 -5.00 -18.91
C GLY A 213 11.71 -5.98 -17.91
N ALA A 214 12.41 -5.49 -16.89
CA ALA A 214 12.96 -6.34 -15.82
C ALA A 214 11.85 -7.10 -15.07
N THR A 215 12.20 -8.29 -14.60
CA THR A 215 11.38 -9.12 -13.72
C THR A 215 11.65 -8.83 -12.24
N PRO A 216 10.79 -9.23 -11.29
CA PRO A 216 11.10 -9.13 -9.87
C PRO A 216 12.43 -9.81 -9.49
N GLU A 217 12.77 -10.92 -10.16
CA GLU A 217 14.04 -11.64 -10.01
C GLU A 217 15.24 -10.78 -10.40
N ASP A 218 15.11 -9.99 -11.47
CA ASP A 218 16.16 -9.07 -11.90
C ASP A 218 16.33 -7.91 -10.91
N LEU A 219 15.25 -7.46 -10.27
CA LEU A 219 15.34 -6.49 -9.18
C LEU A 219 16.08 -7.06 -7.97
N LEU A 220 15.86 -8.33 -7.61
CA LEU A 220 16.61 -8.99 -6.54
C LEU A 220 18.09 -9.18 -6.91
N LYS A 221 18.40 -9.62 -8.14
CA LYS A 221 19.79 -9.72 -8.61
C LYS A 221 20.50 -8.37 -8.54
N MET A 222 19.80 -7.30 -8.93
CA MET A 222 20.35 -5.95 -8.83
C MET A 222 20.64 -5.55 -7.38
N ALA A 223 19.71 -5.83 -6.45
CA ALA A 223 19.86 -5.41 -5.05
C ALA A 223 20.86 -6.27 -4.25
N LEU A 224 20.96 -7.56 -4.57
CA LEU A 224 21.85 -8.52 -3.89
C LEU A 224 23.23 -8.64 -4.57
N GLY A 225 23.37 -8.13 -5.80
CA GLY A 225 24.62 -8.14 -6.53
C GLY A 225 25.14 -9.55 -6.80
N VAL A 226 26.29 -9.87 -6.22
CA VAL A 226 26.96 -11.18 -6.40
C VAL A 226 26.47 -12.26 -5.43
N ILE A 227 25.54 -11.92 -4.53
CA ILE A 227 25.04 -12.86 -3.52
C ILE A 227 23.94 -13.70 -4.15
N ASP A 228 24.17 -15.01 -4.21
CA ASP A 228 23.16 -15.97 -4.67
C ASP A 228 21.96 -16.01 -3.72
N PHE A 229 20.77 -16.20 -4.31
CA PHE A 229 19.50 -16.30 -3.59
C PHE A 229 18.62 -17.41 -4.15
N GLU A 230 17.73 -17.90 -3.30
CA GLU A 230 16.71 -18.89 -3.61
C GLU A 230 15.32 -18.25 -3.51
N ILE A 231 14.49 -18.44 -4.54
CA ILE A 231 13.10 -17.99 -4.55
C ILE A 231 12.26 -19.04 -3.83
N LEU A 232 11.52 -18.62 -2.81
CA LEU A 232 10.69 -19.49 -1.99
C LEU A 232 9.20 -19.42 -2.39
N GLY A 233 8.76 -18.30 -2.95
CA GLY A 233 7.39 -18.16 -3.42
C GLY A 233 7.20 -16.99 -4.37
N GLU A 234 6.13 -17.09 -5.15
CA GLU A 234 5.66 -16.09 -6.10
C GLU A 234 4.15 -15.90 -5.92
N ASN A 235 3.73 -14.65 -5.81
CA ASN A 235 2.32 -14.26 -5.74
C ASN A 235 1.99 -13.39 -6.96
N VAL A 236 0.89 -13.72 -7.63
CA VAL A 236 0.20 -12.76 -8.49
C VAL A 236 -0.46 -11.73 -7.58
N ILE A 237 -0.27 -10.46 -7.88
CA ILE A 237 -0.74 -9.37 -7.03
C ILE A 237 -1.71 -8.46 -7.77
N SER A 238 -2.65 -7.87 -7.05
CA SER A 238 -3.70 -7.03 -7.63
C SER A 238 -4.19 -5.95 -6.67
N PHE A 239 -4.80 -4.91 -7.25
CA PHE A 239 -5.58 -3.96 -6.46
C PHE A 239 -6.92 -4.62 -6.09
N GLU A 240 -7.27 -4.69 -4.81
CA GLU A 240 -8.56 -5.22 -4.39
C GLU A 240 -9.13 -4.48 -3.19
N CYS A 241 -10.43 -4.19 -3.24
CA CYS A 241 -11.17 -3.62 -2.13
C CYS A 241 -12.33 -4.54 -1.74
N ASN A 242 -12.48 -4.79 -0.45
CA ASN A 242 -13.53 -5.64 0.09
C ASN A 242 -14.90 -4.92 0.25
N CYS A 243 -15.08 -3.73 -0.32
CA CYS A 243 -16.39 -3.06 -0.32
C CYS A 243 -17.35 -3.78 -1.25
N SER A 244 -18.65 -3.73 -0.94
CA SER A 244 -19.69 -4.29 -1.78
C SER A 244 -20.99 -3.53 -1.57
N THR A 245 -21.98 -3.77 -2.43
CA THR A 245 -23.32 -3.18 -2.29
C THR A 245 -23.94 -3.59 -0.96
N GLU A 246 -23.77 -4.82 -0.51
CA GLU A 246 -24.30 -5.30 0.78
C GLU A 246 -23.70 -4.54 1.95
N LYS A 247 -22.39 -4.26 1.91
CA LYS A 247 -21.73 -3.42 2.94
C LYS A 247 -22.21 -1.96 2.87
N ALA A 248 -22.49 -1.44 1.67
CA ALA A 248 -23.05 -0.11 1.49
C ALA A 248 -24.44 0.02 2.12
N ILE A 249 -25.31 -0.96 1.86
CA ILE A 249 -26.65 -1.07 2.46
C ILE A 249 -26.55 -1.12 3.99
N SER A 250 -25.67 -1.98 4.53
CA SER A 250 -25.47 -2.09 5.98
C SER A 250 -24.98 -0.78 6.62
N LEU A 251 -24.07 -0.05 5.97
CA LEU A 251 -23.58 1.24 6.46
C LEU A 251 -24.69 2.31 6.45
N ILE A 252 -25.50 2.37 5.38
CA ILE A 252 -26.63 3.32 5.31
C ILE A 252 -27.67 3.00 6.38
N GLY A 253 -27.99 1.72 6.60
CA GLY A 253 -28.87 1.31 7.70
C GLY A 253 -28.36 1.77 9.06
N SER A 254 -27.04 1.71 9.30
CA SER A 254 -26.46 2.13 10.58
C SER A 254 -26.60 3.63 10.92
N LEU A 255 -27.03 4.47 9.96
CA LEU A 255 -27.33 5.88 10.21
C LEU A 255 -28.62 6.07 11.02
N GLY A 256 -29.52 5.08 10.97
CA GLY A 256 -30.80 5.07 11.67
C GLY A 256 -32.00 5.36 10.77
N VAL A 257 -33.17 4.85 11.20
CA VAL A 257 -34.47 4.96 10.51
C VAL A 257 -34.76 6.37 9.98
N LYS A 258 -34.51 7.42 10.77
CA LYS A 258 -34.89 8.79 10.42
C LYS A 258 -34.09 9.32 9.23
N GLU A 259 -32.78 9.06 9.23
CA GLU A 259 -31.86 9.42 8.18
C GLU A 259 -32.22 8.69 6.87
N VAL A 260 -32.52 7.38 6.96
CA VAL A 260 -32.95 6.58 5.81
C VAL A 260 -34.30 7.04 5.24
N GLU A 261 -35.28 7.33 6.10
CA GLU A 261 -36.57 7.90 5.66
C GLU A 261 -36.43 9.26 4.96
N SER A 262 -35.50 10.10 5.43
CA SER A 262 -35.20 11.39 4.81
C SER A 262 -34.68 11.20 3.39
N MET A 263 -33.72 10.29 3.20
CA MET A 263 -33.17 9.96 1.87
C MET A 263 -34.26 9.45 0.93
N LEU A 264 -35.19 8.62 1.42
CA LEU A 264 -36.30 8.11 0.61
C LEU A 264 -37.27 9.23 0.17
N LYS A 265 -37.62 10.15 1.08
CA LYS A 265 -38.59 11.22 0.80
C LYS A 265 -38.00 12.36 -0.04
N GLU A 266 -36.76 12.74 0.22
CA GLU A 266 -36.13 13.94 -0.35
C GLU A 266 -35.29 13.60 -1.59
N ASP A 267 -34.45 12.56 -1.51
CA ASP A 267 -33.44 12.24 -2.52
C ASP A 267 -33.84 11.07 -3.44
N LYS A 268 -34.88 10.31 -3.09
CA LYS A 268 -35.38 9.15 -3.84
C LYS A 268 -34.30 8.09 -4.12
N GLY A 269 -33.44 7.87 -3.14
CA GLY A 269 -32.31 6.95 -3.22
C GLY A 269 -31.10 7.50 -2.45
N ALA A 270 -29.99 6.78 -2.53
CA ALA A 270 -28.74 7.21 -1.90
C ALA A 270 -27.55 6.88 -2.79
N ILE A 271 -26.51 7.70 -2.71
CA ILE A 271 -25.22 7.46 -3.36
C ILE A 271 -24.17 7.37 -2.26
N MET A 272 -23.51 6.22 -2.16
CA MET A 272 -22.41 5.99 -1.24
C MET A 272 -21.12 5.79 -2.02
N THR A 273 -20.10 6.60 -1.75
CA THR A 273 -18.75 6.38 -2.30
C THR A 273 -17.87 5.73 -1.25
N CYS A 274 -17.22 4.62 -1.60
CA CYS A 274 -16.27 3.95 -0.72
C CYS A 274 -15.06 4.86 -0.45
N GLY A 275 -14.80 5.18 0.82
CA GLY A 275 -13.66 6.01 1.22
C GLY A 275 -12.28 5.41 0.95
N PHE A 276 -12.19 4.12 0.59
CA PHE A 276 -10.92 3.44 0.32
C PHE A 276 -10.59 3.30 -1.17
N CYS A 277 -11.57 2.94 -2.01
CA CYS A 277 -11.34 2.64 -3.43
C CYS A 277 -12.13 3.54 -4.40
N SER A 278 -12.86 4.52 -3.88
CA SER A 278 -13.68 5.46 -4.65
C SER A 278 -14.76 4.83 -5.53
N GLU A 279 -15.07 3.53 -5.33
CA GLU A 279 -16.23 2.89 -5.95
C GLU A 279 -17.52 3.53 -5.45
N THR A 280 -18.45 3.79 -6.37
CA THR A 280 -19.73 4.44 -6.05
C THR A 280 -20.87 3.44 -6.15
N TYR A 281 -21.61 3.30 -5.06
CA TYR A 281 -22.79 2.45 -4.94
C TYR A 281 -24.04 3.33 -4.99
N GLN A 282 -24.91 3.06 -5.95
CA GLN A 282 -26.19 3.74 -6.07
C GLN A 282 -27.28 2.81 -5.52
N LEU A 283 -27.95 3.26 -4.46
CA LEU A 283 -29.06 2.56 -3.83
C LEU A 283 -30.37 3.17 -4.32
N SER A 284 -31.28 2.30 -4.74
CA SER A 284 -32.62 2.65 -5.20
C SER A 284 -33.57 2.90 -4.02
N GLU A 285 -34.76 3.46 -4.30
CA GLU A 285 -35.85 3.58 -3.32
C GLU A 285 -36.19 2.22 -2.70
N ALA A 286 -36.23 1.15 -3.52
CA ALA A 286 -36.50 -0.20 -3.04
C ALA A 286 -35.43 -0.74 -2.08
N ASP A 287 -34.16 -0.38 -2.29
CA ASP A 287 -33.09 -0.77 -1.37
C ASP A 287 -33.26 -0.08 0.00
N LEU A 288 -33.68 1.19 0.02
CA LEU A 288 -33.95 1.93 1.25
C LEU A 288 -35.20 1.42 1.97
N GLU A 289 -36.26 1.09 1.24
CA GLU A 289 -37.47 0.45 1.80
C GLU A 289 -37.12 -0.89 2.48
N ASN A 290 -36.31 -1.72 1.82
CA ASN A 290 -35.83 -2.99 2.39
C ASN A 290 -35.01 -2.78 3.67
N ILE A 291 -34.21 -1.72 3.78
CA ILE A 291 -33.49 -1.39 5.02
C ILE A 291 -34.48 -1.13 6.17
N LEU A 292 -35.51 -0.32 5.91
CA LEU A 292 -36.52 0.06 6.91
C LEU A 292 -37.37 -1.14 7.36
N GLU A 293 -37.69 -2.06 6.45
CA GLU A 293 -38.42 -3.29 6.79
C GLU A 293 -37.58 -4.19 7.72
N ASN A 294 -36.30 -4.40 7.39
CA ASN A 294 -35.41 -5.27 8.17
C ASN A 294 -35.07 -4.70 9.58
N GLU A 295 -35.03 -3.38 9.75
CA GLU A 295 -34.85 -2.79 11.09
C GLU A 295 -36.09 -2.93 11.99
N ASN A 296 -37.30 -2.93 11.41
CA ASN A 296 -38.54 -3.08 12.17
C ASN A 296 -38.74 -4.53 12.70
N ASP A 297 -38.27 -5.54 11.96
CA ASP A 297 -38.33 -6.95 12.39
C ASP A 297 -37.35 -7.28 13.52
N GLY A 298 -36.27 -6.49 13.69
CA GLY A 298 -35.29 -6.65 14.77
C GLY A 298 -35.70 -6.06 16.13
N VAL A 299 -36.84 -5.37 16.20
CA VAL A 299 -37.38 -4.73 17.42
C VAL A 299 -38.60 -5.51 17.98
N SER A 300 -38.97 -6.63 17.37
CA SER A 300 -40.08 -7.50 17.80
C SER A 300 -39.65 -8.72 18.63
#